data_AF-A0ABD0RDD7-F1
#
_entry.id   AF-A0ABD0RDD7-F1
#
_cell.length_a   1.000
_cell.length_b   1.000
_cell.length_c   1.000
_cell.angle_alpha   90.00
_cell.angle_beta   90.00
_cell.angle_gamma   90.00
#
_symmetry.space_group_name_H-M   'P 1'
#
loop_
_entity.id
_entity.type
_entity.pdbx_description
1 polymer ?
#
loop_
_entity_poly.entity_id
_entity_poly.type
_entity_poly.pdbx_seq_one_letter_code
_entity_poly.pdbx_strand_id
1 'polypeptide(L)'
;SRITSRFAHTTVKSSVVNSGSKAQSIGFNVQIPKRAFISNFTMNVNGITFVGSVKEKTVARNLYAQARARGKAAGIVRTNSQAMETFKTEVHVPPGSKVEFELHYQEMMQRKLGVYQHTLHLQPGRLVPLMQ
;
A
#
# COMPACT_ATOMS: atom_id res chain seq x y z
N SER A 1 -8.97 10.78 -4.54
CA SER A 1 -10.00 10.20 -3.64
C SER A 1 -11.40 10.59 -4.09
N ARG A 2 -12.43 9.83 -3.71
CA ARG A 2 -13.85 10.18 -3.90
C ARG A 2 -14.53 10.26 -2.53
N ILE A 3 -15.19 11.38 -2.23
CA ILE A 3 -15.88 11.59 -0.96
C ILE A 3 -17.38 11.71 -1.22
N THR A 4 -18.18 10.84 -0.61
CA THR A 4 -19.65 10.87 -0.70
C THR A 4 -20.22 10.78 0.71
N SER A 5 -21.09 11.72 1.11
CA SER A 5 -21.76 11.68 2.42
C SER A 5 -20.81 11.43 3.60
N ARG A 6 -19.64 12.11 3.62
CA ARG A 6 -18.58 12.00 4.66
C ARG A 6 -17.77 10.70 4.63
N PHE A 7 -17.99 9.85 3.65
CA PHE A 7 -17.25 8.62 3.47
C PHE A 7 -16.23 8.80 2.35
N ALA A 8 -14.93 8.68 2.68
CA ALA A 8 -13.84 8.89 1.75
C ALA A 8 -13.31 7.54 1.25
N HIS A 9 -13.42 7.32 -0.06
CA HIS A 9 -12.79 6.21 -0.76
C HIS A 9 -11.49 6.70 -1.38
N THR A 10 -10.37 6.08 -1.00
CA THR A 10 -9.06 6.44 -1.51
C THR A 10 -8.41 5.25 -2.20
N THR A 11 -7.93 5.51 -3.41
CA THR A 11 -7.14 4.56 -4.19
C THR A 11 -5.76 5.15 -4.37
N VAL A 12 -4.73 4.40 -4.00
CA VAL A 12 -3.33 4.75 -4.22
C VAL A 12 -2.74 3.77 -5.20
N LYS A 13 -2.27 4.26 -6.35
CA LYS A 13 -1.60 3.47 -7.38
C LYS A 13 -0.14 3.88 -7.48
N SER A 14 0.75 2.91 -7.65
CA SER A 14 2.18 3.15 -7.88
C SER A 14 2.71 2.16 -8.90
N SER A 15 3.47 2.64 -9.88
CA SER A 15 4.12 1.81 -10.88
C SER A 15 5.63 2.03 -10.81
N VAL A 16 6.39 0.93 -10.78
CA VAL A 16 7.84 0.95 -10.68
C VAL A 16 8.42 -0.06 -11.66
N VAL A 17 9.50 0.32 -12.33
CA VAL A 17 10.26 -0.57 -13.23
C VAL A 17 11.64 -0.80 -12.62
N ASN A 18 12.06 -2.06 -12.53
CA ASN A 18 13.46 -2.40 -12.25
C ASN A 18 14.28 -2.23 -13.55
N SER A 19 14.81 -1.03 -13.78
CA SER A 19 15.70 -0.75 -14.92
C SER A 19 17.15 -1.17 -14.69
N GLY A 20 17.48 -1.75 -13.53
CA GLY A 20 18.81 -2.24 -13.22
C GLY A 20 19.13 -3.57 -13.91
N SER A 21 20.42 -3.88 -14.02
CA SER A 21 20.91 -5.16 -14.58
C SER A 21 20.85 -6.34 -13.60
N LYS A 22 20.41 -6.10 -12.36
CA LYS A 22 20.30 -7.12 -11.29
C LYS A 22 18.89 -7.17 -10.71
N ALA A 23 18.56 -8.28 -10.07
CA ALA A 23 17.32 -8.40 -9.31
C ALA A 23 17.30 -7.39 -8.15
N GLN A 24 16.15 -6.76 -7.91
CA GLN A 24 15.99 -5.72 -6.91
C GLN A 24 14.69 -5.94 -6.12
N SER A 25 14.71 -5.53 -4.85
CA SER A 25 13.50 -5.46 -4.05
C SER A 25 12.84 -4.10 -4.23
N ILE A 26 11.56 -4.12 -4.62
CA ILE A 26 10.73 -2.93 -4.79
C ILE A 26 9.74 -2.87 -3.64
N GLY A 27 9.77 -1.77 -2.91
CA GLY A 27 8.87 -1.50 -1.79
C GLY A 27 7.71 -0.60 -2.19
N PHE A 28 6.55 -0.85 -1.60
CA PHE A 28 5.41 0.06 -1.59
C PHE A 28 5.12 0.44 -0.15
N ASN A 29 5.17 1.75 0.15
CA ASN A 29 5.08 2.30 1.49
C ASN A 29 4.15 3.51 1.49
N VAL A 30 3.01 3.39 2.16
CA VAL A 30 1.96 4.42 2.19
C VAL A 30 1.48 4.59 3.62
N GLN A 31 1.25 5.83 4.05
CA GLN A 31 0.57 6.09 5.32
C GLN A 31 -0.93 6.26 5.06
N ILE A 32 -1.72 5.50 5.79
CA ILE A 32 -3.18 5.55 5.77
C ILE A 32 -3.70 6.05 7.13
N PRO A 33 -4.88 6.69 7.19
CA PRO A 33 -5.50 7.03 8.47
C PRO A 33 -5.71 5.79 9.34
N LYS A 34 -5.44 5.89 10.65
CA LYS A 34 -5.59 4.77 11.60
C LYS A 34 -7.01 4.21 11.69
N ARG A 35 -8.00 5.03 11.35
CA ARG A 35 -9.43 4.65 11.32
C ARG A 35 -9.87 4.16 9.95
N ALA A 36 -8.99 4.22 8.95
CA ALA A 36 -9.29 3.65 7.65
C ALA A 36 -9.22 2.13 7.73
N PHE A 37 -10.10 1.47 7.00
CA PHE A 37 -9.96 0.04 6.74
C PHE A 37 -9.52 -0.15 5.29
N ILE A 38 -8.63 -1.12 5.09
CA ILE A 38 -8.16 -1.52 3.76
C ILE A 38 -9.22 -2.44 3.17
N SER A 39 -9.81 -2.04 2.04
CA SER A 39 -10.82 -2.85 1.35
C SER A 39 -10.21 -3.75 0.29
N ASN A 40 -9.07 -3.37 -0.31
CA ASN A 40 -8.37 -4.18 -1.30
C ASN A 40 -6.90 -3.77 -1.39
N PHE A 41 -6.03 -4.74 -1.69
CA PHE A 41 -4.66 -4.49 -2.11
C PHE A 41 -4.31 -5.46 -3.24
N THR A 42 -3.78 -4.94 -4.34
CA THR A 42 -3.29 -5.75 -5.45
C THR A 42 -1.86 -5.37 -5.83
N MET A 43 -1.12 -6.37 -6.28
CA MET A 43 0.23 -6.22 -6.80
C MET A 43 0.29 -6.95 -8.15
N ASN A 44 0.58 -6.25 -9.22
CA ASN A 44 0.83 -6.85 -10.53
C ASN A 44 2.33 -6.88 -10.81
N VAL A 45 2.88 -8.05 -11.13
CA VAL A 45 4.27 -8.22 -11.56
C VAL A 45 4.27 -8.83 -12.95
N ASN A 46 4.69 -8.06 -13.96
CA ASN A 46 4.76 -8.49 -15.36
C ASN A 46 3.45 -9.17 -15.87
N GLY A 47 2.29 -8.64 -15.49
CA GLY A 47 0.97 -9.18 -15.88
C GLY A 47 0.37 -10.17 -14.89
N ILE A 48 1.15 -10.72 -13.95
CA ILE A 48 0.66 -11.64 -12.93
C ILE A 48 0.14 -10.83 -11.74
N THR A 49 -1.15 -10.93 -11.45
CA THR A 49 -1.80 -10.19 -10.35
C THR A 49 -1.89 -11.04 -9.09
N PHE A 50 -1.33 -10.52 -8.00
CA PHE A 50 -1.44 -11.04 -6.65
C PHE A 50 -2.42 -10.15 -5.87
N VAL A 51 -3.52 -10.74 -5.42
CA VAL A 51 -4.49 -10.05 -4.56
C VAL A 51 -4.12 -10.31 -3.10
N GLY A 52 -3.82 -9.25 -2.37
CA GLY A 52 -3.54 -9.32 -0.94
C GLY A 52 -4.80 -9.65 -0.16
N SER A 53 -4.72 -10.68 0.69
CA SER A 53 -5.78 -10.96 1.66
C SER A 53 -5.55 -10.15 2.93
N VAL A 54 -6.49 -9.27 3.27
CA VAL A 54 -6.47 -8.55 4.56
C VAL A 54 -6.85 -9.54 5.65
N LYS A 55 -5.92 -9.83 6.55
CA LYS A 55 -6.10 -10.72 7.71
C LYS A 55 -5.74 -10.00 8.99
N GLU A 56 -6.26 -10.51 10.10
CA GLU A 56 -5.92 -10.05 11.45
C GLU A 56 -4.38 -10.08 11.66
N LYS A 57 -3.87 -9.14 12.45
CA LYS A 57 -2.45 -8.76 12.50
C LYS A 57 -1.52 -9.94 12.80
N THR A 58 -1.92 -10.84 13.70
CA THR A 58 -1.11 -12.02 14.05
C THR A 58 -1.08 -13.04 12.91
N VAL A 59 -2.23 -13.32 12.31
CA VAL A 59 -2.39 -14.20 11.15
C VAL A 59 -1.60 -13.68 9.93
N ALA A 60 -1.69 -12.38 9.65
CA ALA A 60 -0.96 -11.74 8.55
C ALA A 60 0.57 -11.85 8.74
N ARG A 61 1.07 -11.68 9.97
CA ARG A 61 2.50 -11.84 10.30
C ARG A 61 3.00 -13.27 10.09
N ASN A 62 2.21 -14.25 10.51
CA ASN A 62 2.56 -15.66 10.33
C ASN A 62 2.59 -16.04 8.84
N LEU A 63 1.59 -15.60 8.07
CA LEU A 63 1.54 -15.81 6.62
C LEU A 63 2.71 -15.11 5.90
N TYR A 64 3.07 -13.88 6.31
CA TYR A 64 4.25 -13.18 5.79
C TYR A 64 5.53 -13.97 6.06
N ALA A 65 5.75 -14.44 7.29
CA ALA A 65 6.94 -15.19 7.66
C ALA A 65 7.06 -16.50 6.86
N GLN A 66 5.94 -17.22 6.69
CA GLN A 66 5.87 -18.42 5.88
C GLN A 66 6.10 -18.14 4.39
N ALA A 67 5.54 -17.06 3.85
CA ALA A 67 5.74 -16.68 2.46
C ALA A 67 7.20 -16.30 2.18
N ARG A 68 7.82 -15.52 3.08
CA ARG A 68 9.23 -15.15 3.00
C ARG A 68 10.15 -16.36 3.06
N ALA A 69 9.88 -17.31 3.97
CA ALA A 69 10.63 -18.57 4.07
C ALA A 69 10.54 -19.41 2.78
N ARG A 70 9.46 -19.27 2.02
CA ARG A 70 9.24 -19.94 0.73
C ARG A 70 9.64 -19.09 -0.49
N GLY A 71 10.33 -17.97 -0.29
CA GLY A 71 10.77 -17.08 -1.38
C GLY A 71 9.64 -16.34 -2.11
N LYS A 72 8.44 -16.26 -1.53
CA LYS A 72 7.28 -15.57 -2.12
C LYS A 72 7.23 -14.09 -1.73
N ALA A 73 6.74 -13.25 -2.64
CA ALA A 73 6.46 -11.83 -2.38
C ALA A 73 5.44 -11.67 -1.24
N ALA A 74 5.69 -10.76 -0.29
CA ALA A 74 4.81 -10.59 0.88
C ALA A 74 4.85 -9.15 1.43
N GLY A 75 3.73 -8.70 2.01
CA GLY A 75 3.58 -7.37 2.61
C GLY A 75 3.10 -7.39 4.06
N ILE A 76 3.47 -6.36 4.83
CA ILE A 76 3.10 -6.20 6.25
C ILE A 76 2.72 -4.75 6.59
N VAL A 77 1.55 -4.58 7.22
CA VAL A 77 1.13 -3.28 7.78
C VAL A 77 1.78 -3.08 9.14
N ARG A 78 2.42 -1.93 9.35
CA ARG A 78 3.03 -1.51 10.62
C ARG A 78 2.34 -0.24 11.13
N THR A 79 1.94 -0.23 12.39
CA THR A 79 1.37 0.94 13.05
C THR A 79 2.48 1.90 13.46
N ASN A 80 2.45 3.16 13.00
CA ASN A 80 3.33 4.20 13.54
C ASN A 80 2.61 5.56 13.53
N SER A 81 2.67 6.28 14.65
CA SER A 81 1.93 7.52 15.01
C SER A 81 0.52 7.35 15.62
N GLN A 82 0.04 8.39 16.31
CA GLN A 82 -1.28 8.39 16.96
C GLN A 82 -2.46 8.45 15.96
N ALA A 83 -2.26 9.00 14.75
CA ALA A 83 -3.33 9.28 13.78
C ALA A 83 -3.23 8.48 12.45
N MET A 84 -2.03 8.05 12.04
CA MET A 84 -1.80 7.30 10.81
C MET A 84 -1.25 5.89 11.10
N GLU A 85 -1.37 5.00 10.13
CA GLU A 85 -0.74 3.67 10.09
C GLU A 85 0.04 3.53 8.79
N THR A 86 1.12 2.75 8.81
CA THR A 86 1.98 2.52 7.64
C THR A 86 1.65 1.18 6.99
N PHE A 87 1.13 1.22 5.77
CA PHE A 87 1.04 0.06 4.90
C PHE A 87 2.38 -0.13 4.18
N LYS A 88 3.06 -1.26 4.39
CA LYS A 88 4.33 -1.57 3.71
C LYS A 88 4.28 -2.94 3.06
N THR A 89 4.71 -3.05 1.81
CA THR A 89 4.99 -4.34 1.17
C THR A 89 6.26 -4.28 0.37
N GLU A 90 6.87 -5.44 0.11
CA GLU A 90 8.08 -5.55 -0.69
C GLU A 90 8.01 -6.78 -1.58
N VAL A 91 8.51 -6.64 -2.80
CA VAL A 91 8.61 -7.75 -3.76
C VAL A 91 9.99 -7.75 -4.39
N HIS A 92 10.60 -8.92 -4.48
CA HIS A 92 11.87 -9.10 -5.15
C HIS A 92 11.61 -9.48 -6.61
N VAL A 93 12.17 -8.71 -7.55
CA VAL A 93 11.90 -8.86 -8.99
C VAL A 93 13.19 -8.88 -9.82
N PRO A 94 13.24 -9.66 -10.91
CA PRO A 94 14.38 -9.68 -11.82
C PRO A 94 14.53 -8.35 -12.59
N PRO A 95 15.68 -8.14 -13.28
CA PRO A 95 15.89 -7.04 -14.23
C PRO A 95 14.74 -6.89 -15.22
N GLY A 96 14.39 -5.66 -15.58
CA GLY A 96 13.36 -5.34 -16.58
C GLY A 96 11.92 -5.53 -16.10
N SER A 97 11.70 -5.96 -14.86
CA SER A 97 10.35 -6.19 -14.33
C SER A 97 9.59 -4.89 -14.10
N LYS A 98 8.32 -4.87 -14.51
CA LYS A 98 7.35 -3.83 -14.16
C LYS A 98 6.46 -4.33 -13.03
N VAL A 99 6.35 -3.51 -11.98
CA VAL A 99 5.52 -3.77 -10.80
C VAL A 99 4.51 -2.65 -10.66
N GLU A 100 3.24 -3.01 -10.45
CA GLU A 100 2.16 -2.08 -10.16
C GLU A 100 1.53 -2.45 -8.82
N PHE A 101 1.39 -1.47 -7.94
CA PHE A 101 0.74 -1.60 -6.65
C PHE A 101 -0.54 -0.78 -6.66
N GLU A 102 -1.62 -1.34 -6.12
CA GLU A 102 -2.88 -0.63 -5.97
C GLU A 102 -3.50 -0.94 -4.60
N LEU A 103 -3.65 0.10 -3.78
CA LEU A 103 -4.23 0.04 -2.45
C LEU A 103 -5.54 0.80 -2.41
N HIS A 104 -6.60 0.14 -1.94
CA HIS A 104 -7.90 0.75 -1.68
C HIS A 104 -8.16 0.77 -0.18
N TYR A 105 -8.42 1.96 0.34
CA TYR A 105 -8.84 2.13 1.73
C TYR A 105 -9.98 3.13 1.84
N GLN A 106 -10.74 2.97 2.92
CA GLN A 106 -11.95 3.73 3.17
C GLN A 106 -11.94 4.27 4.59
N GLU A 107 -12.37 5.52 4.77
CA GLU A 107 -12.52 6.13 6.09
C GLU A 107 -13.84 6.89 6.21
N MET A 108 -14.42 6.87 7.41
CA MET A 108 -15.48 7.80 7.79
C MET A 108 -14.84 9.10 8.33
N MET A 109 -15.07 10.20 7.62
CA MET A 109 -14.53 11.50 8.00
C MET A 109 -15.20 12.02 9.26
N GLN A 110 -14.39 12.51 10.21
CA GLN A 110 -14.90 13.13 11.42
C GLN A 110 -14.93 14.65 11.29
N ARG A 111 -16.02 15.26 11.74
CA ARG A 111 -16.14 16.71 11.83
C ARG A 111 -15.43 17.20 13.09
N LYS A 112 -14.55 18.19 12.95
CA LYS A 112 -13.92 18.89 14.07
C LYS A 112 -13.94 20.38 13.79
N LEU A 113 -14.32 21.19 14.80
CA LEU A 113 -14.39 22.65 14.67
C LEU A 113 -15.17 23.11 13.43
N GLY A 114 -16.29 22.43 13.12
CA GLY A 114 -17.14 22.77 11.99
C GLY A 114 -16.70 22.24 10.63
N VAL A 115 -15.49 21.69 10.48
CA VAL A 115 -14.92 21.24 9.19
C VAL A 115 -14.64 19.73 9.15
N TYR A 116 -14.61 19.18 7.94
CA TYR A 116 -14.16 17.82 7.65
C TYR A 116 -12.77 17.90 7.01
N GLN A 117 -11.81 17.13 7.53
CA GLN A 117 -10.45 17.11 7.01
C GLN A 117 -10.11 15.73 6.43
N HIS A 118 -9.70 15.71 5.17
CA HIS A 118 -9.11 14.53 4.51
C HIS A 118 -7.62 14.79 4.32
N THR A 119 -6.77 13.98 4.94
CA THR A 119 -5.31 14.15 4.91
C THR A 119 -4.69 13.00 4.14
N LEU A 120 -3.93 13.33 3.09
CA LEU A 120 -3.12 12.37 2.34
C LEU A 120 -1.65 12.61 2.65
N HIS A 121 -0.92 11.56 3.00
CA HIS A 121 0.52 11.64 3.22
C HIS A 121 1.25 11.09 1.98
N LEU A 122 1.89 11.98 1.24
CA LEU A 122 2.61 11.64 0.02
C LEU A 122 4.12 11.67 0.28
N GLN A 123 4.75 10.50 0.34
CA GLN A 123 6.19 10.37 0.51
C GLN A 123 6.74 9.27 -0.40
N PRO A 124 6.90 9.56 -1.71
CA PRO A 124 7.31 8.55 -2.70
C PRO A 124 8.75 8.05 -2.51
N GLY A 125 9.59 8.77 -1.76
CA GLY A 125 10.98 8.38 -1.45
C GLY A 125 11.97 8.48 -2.62
N ARG A 126 11.48 8.67 -3.84
CA ARG A 126 12.24 8.96 -5.06
C ARG A 126 11.44 9.93 -5.94
N LEU A 127 12.11 10.53 -6.92
CA LEU A 127 11.44 11.36 -7.93
C LEU A 127 10.46 10.52 -8.74
N VAL A 128 9.24 11.02 -8.90
CA VAL A 128 8.17 10.36 -9.66
C VAL A 128 7.89 11.18 -10.92
N PRO A 129 8.05 10.60 -12.13
CA PRO A 129 7.83 11.33 -13.38
C PRO A 129 6.39 11.84 -13.56
N LEU A 130 5.41 11.10 -13.04
CA LEU A 130 3.99 11.45 -13.11
C LEU A 130 3.34 11.25 -11.73
N MET A 131 2.90 12.34 -11.11
CA MET A 131 2.20 12.33 -9.82
C MET A 131 0.85 13.05 -9.96
N GLN A 132 -0.24 12.33 -9.70
CA GLN A 132 -1.63 12.77 -9.90
C GLN A 132 -2.56 12.25 -8.80
#